data_AF-A0A3D4EYM1-F1
#
_entry.id   AF-A0A3D4EYM1-F1
#
_cell.length_a   1.000
_cell.length_b   1.000
_cell.length_c   1.000
_cell.angle_alpha   90.00
_cell.angle_beta   90.00
_cell.angle_gamma   90.00
#
_symmetry.space_group_name_H-M   'P 1'
#
loop_
_entity.id
_entity.type
_entity.pdbx_description
1 polymer ?
#
loop_
_entity_poly.entity_id
_entity_poly.type
_entity_poly.pdbx_seq_one_letter_code
_entity_poly.pdbx_strand_id
1 'polypeptide(L)'
;HQNNIHGHHQFANIAFKALFEKDPTALNEDLRQLVVDKATQFHYRYRPLNTFYYTGGRNKSYGYLDFLPAMRNFDLMVANRDTAIHKTVATGKLVNPDDSNLPKLDDVLLSRGANKFLSPADELKAFKIDPRFEVNCFASEEDFPEMACPIQMRWDKHGRLWVSTSVTYPHVYPGQKPCDKIIILEDTNQDGKADKCTTWADDLHIPLSFVLDGNGGVFCSEEPHLTHLTDTDGDGKMDHREIVFTGFGCEDSHHALHDFTWTPGGDLLFRESIFHNSQTETA
;
A
#
# COMPACT_ATOMS: atom_id res chain seq x y z
N HIS A 1 -5.72 1.42 10.96
CA HIS A 1 -6.74 2.08 11.82
C HIS A 1 -7.71 1.12 12.54
N GLN A 2 -7.67 -0.21 12.33
CA GLN A 2 -8.60 -1.14 13.00
C GLN A 2 -8.24 -1.48 14.46
N ASN A 3 -7.02 -1.14 14.92
CA ASN A 3 -6.46 -1.67 16.18
C ASN A 3 -7.11 -1.17 17.48
N ASN A 4 -8.15 -0.33 17.44
CA ASN A 4 -8.92 -0.04 18.65
C ASN A 4 -10.39 0.37 18.42
N ILE A 5 -11.13 -0.37 17.58
CA ILE A 5 -12.58 -0.12 17.37
C ILE A 5 -13.34 -0.12 18.71
N HIS A 6 -12.98 -1.03 19.62
CA HIS A 6 -13.59 -1.11 20.94
C HIS A 6 -13.35 0.15 21.79
N GLY A 7 -12.10 0.61 21.89
CA GLY A 7 -11.75 1.82 22.63
C GLY A 7 -12.35 3.08 22.00
N HIS A 8 -12.36 3.19 20.67
CA HIS A 8 -13.05 4.29 19.98
C HIS A 8 -14.55 4.30 20.28
N HIS A 9 -15.20 3.13 20.29
CA HIS A 9 -16.60 3.01 20.64
C HIS A 9 -16.87 3.42 22.11
N GLN A 10 -16.04 2.97 23.05
CA GLN A 10 -16.13 3.40 24.45
C GLN A 10 -15.95 4.91 24.60
N PHE A 11 -14.90 5.46 24.01
CA PHE A 11 -14.61 6.90 24.04
C PHE A 11 -15.74 7.71 23.43
N ALA A 12 -16.25 7.32 22.25
CA ALA A 12 -17.32 8.02 21.56
C ALA A 12 -18.60 8.09 22.42
N ASN A 13 -18.95 6.99 23.10
CA ASN A 13 -20.11 6.96 23.98
C ASN A 13 -19.94 7.87 25.21
N ILE A 14 -18.76 7.86 25.84
CA ILE A 14 -18.45 8.74 26.96
C ILE A 14 -18.48 10.20 26.52
N ALA A 15 -17.83 10.53 25.41
CA ALA A 15 -17.78 11.89 24.87
C ALA A 15 -19.17 12.41 24.48
N PHE A 16 -19.99 11.59 23.82
CA PHE A 16 -21.37 11.96 23.46
C PHE A 16 -22.21 12.28 24.70
N LYS A 17 -22.16 11.42 25.71
CA LYS A 17 -22.91 11.61 26.95
C LYS A 17 -22.46 12.87 27.70
N ALA A 18 -21.16 13.14 27.73
CA ALA A 18 -20.61 14.35 28.35
C ALA A 18 -21.00 15.64 27.63
N LEU A 19 -21.07 15.62 26.29
CA LEU A 19 -21.39 16.80 25.48
C LEU A 19 -22.88 17.11 25.39
N PHE A 20 -23.73 16.08 25.36
CA PHE A 20 -25.15 16.23 25.06
C PHE A 20 -26.08 15.85 26.22
N GLU A 21 -25.53 15.36 27.34
CA GLU A 21 -26.27 14.89 28.51
C GLU A 21 -27.36 13.85 28.18
N LYS A 22 -27.10 13.03 27.14
CA LYS A 22 -28.02 12.03 26.61
C LYS A 22 -27.27 10.73 26.31
N ASP A 23 -27.99 9.62 26.37
CA ASP A 23 -27.43 8.36 25.90
C ASP A 23 -27.36 8.35 24.36
N PRO A 24 -26.27 7.81 23.79
CA PRO A 24 -26.10 7.74 22.34
C PRO A 24 -27.18 6.84 21.71
N THR A 25 -27.66 7.24 20.54
CA THR A 25 -28.58 6.41 19.74
C THR A 25 -27.86 5.22 19.14
N ALA A 26 -28.63 4.23 18.65
CA ALA A 26 -28.07 3.12 17.89
C ALA A 26 -27.19 3.63 16.73
N LEU A 27 -26.02 3.00 16.58
CA LEU A 27 -25.06 3.32 15.54
C LEU A 27 -25.66 2.99 14.17
N ASN A 28 -25.65 3.97 13.27
CA ASN A 28 -25.99 3.76 11.87
C ASN A 28 -24.71 3.38 11.12
N GLU A 29 -24.58 2.10 10.74
CA GLU A 29 -23.39 1.58 10.06
C GLU A 29 -23.15 2.21 8.70
N ASP A 30 -24.20 2.51 7.94
CA ASP A 30 -24.08 3.19 6.64
C ASP A 30 -23.48 4.59 6.82
N LEU A 31 -23.97 5.33 7.83
CA LEU A 31 -23.44 6.64 8.18
C LEU A 31 -22.00 6.54 8.69
N ARG A 32 -21.69 5.53 9.52
CA ARG A 32 -20.32 5.30 10.00
C ARG A 32 -19.38 5.03 8.83
N GLN A 33 -19.76 4.18 7.89
CA GLN A 33 -18.93 3.84 6.74
C GLN A 33 -18.67 5.07 5.86
N LEU A 34 -19.67 5.95 5.72
CA LEU A 34 -19.52 7.21 5.00
C LEU A 34 -18.57 8.19 5.71
N VAL A 35 -18.62 8.26 7.04
CA VAL A 35 -17.67 9.04 7.85
C VAL A 35 -16.25 8.47 7.75
N VAL A 36 -16.11 7.14 7.76
CA VAL A 36 -14.83 6.46 7.56
C VAL A 36 -14.29 6.76 6.16
N ASP A 37 -15.11 6.68 5.10
CA ASP A 37 -14.69 7.05 3.75
C ASP A 37 -14.20 8.51 3.69
N LYS A 38 -14.96 9.46 4.25
CA LYS A 38 -14.52 10.86 4.37
C LYS A 38 -13.15 10.99 5.05
N ALA A 39 -12.97 10.29 6.17
CA ALA A 39 -11.72 10.31 6.93
C ALA A 39 -10.56 9.70 6.13
N THR A 40 -10.81 8.65 5.36
CA THR A 40 -9.83 8.03 4.46
C THR A 40 -9.39 9.01 3.36
N GLN A 41 -10.34 9.67 2.68
CA GLN A 41 -10.00 10.67 1.66
C GLN A 41 -9.21 11.85 2.25
N PHE A 42 -9.60 12.30 3.44
CA PHE A 42 -8.85 13.32 4.18
C PHE A 42 -7.45 12.85 4.55
N HIS A 43 -7.27 11.58 4.92
CA HIS A 43 -5.97 11.02 5.25
C HIS A 43 -5.04 11.01 4.03
N TYR A 44 -5.50 10.52 2.89
CA TYR A 44 -4.74 10.56 1.63
C TYR A 44 -4.37 11.99 1.23
N ARG A 45 -5.21 12.97 1.56
CA ARG A 45 -4.92 14.38 1.35
C ARG A 45 -3.93 14.99 2.33
N TYR A 46 -4.04 14.66 3.60
CA TYR A 46 -3.32 15.34 4.69
C TYR A 46 -1.94 14.70 4.95
N ARG A 47 -1.84 13.39 4.81
CA ARG A 47 -0.59 12.62 4.92
C ARG A 47 -0.41 11.73 3.69
N PRO A 48 -0.30 12.30 2.48
CA PRO A 48 0.03 11.51 1.31
C PRO A 48 1.44 10.93 1.46
N LEU A 49 1.67 9.76 0.89
CA LEU A 49 3.04 9.35 0.56
C LEU A 49 3.61 10.30 -0.49
N ASN A 50 4.93 10.45 -0.52
CA ASN A 50 5.64 11.36 -1.42
C ASN A 50 5.36 12.85 -1.18
N THR A 51 5.30 13.31 0.07
CA THR A 51 5.10 14.74 0.37
C THR A 51 6.15 15.66 -0.29
N PHE A 52 7.33 15.15 -0.65
CA PHE A 52 8.36 15.89 -1.37
C PHE A 52 7.91 16.39 -2.76
N TYR A 53 6.93 15.73 -3.38
CA TYR A 53 6.31 16.14 -4.64
C TYR A 53 5.15 17.13 -4.45
N TYR A 54 4.69 17.34 -3.22
CA TYR A 54 3.59 18.25 -2.91
C TYR A 54 4.10 19.52 -2.21
N THR A 55 4.71 19.37 -1.04
CA THR A 55 5.24 20.46 -0.21
C THR A 55 6.74 20.63 -0.33
N GLY A 56 7.46 19.63 -0.88
CA GLY A 56 8.91 19.65 -1.01
C GLY A 56 9.44 20.20 -2.34
N GLY A 57 10.72 19.93 -2.59
CA GLY A 57 11.48 20.53 -3.69
C GLY A 57 11.09 20.06 -5.09
N ARG A 58 10.34 18.95 -5.23
CA ARG A 58 9.88 18.42 -6.54
C ARG A 58 8.47 18.87 -6.93
N ASN A 59 7.84 19.74 -6.15
CA ASN A 59 6.47 20.21 -6.40
C ASN A 59 6.27 21.06 -7.65
N LYS A 60 7.36 21.53 -8.28
CA LYS A 60 7.30 22.30 -9.55
C LYS A 60 7.62 21.45 -10.77
N SER A 61 8.67 20.63 -10.69
CA SER A 61 9.21 19.92 -11.85
C SER A 61 8.43 18.65 -12.19
N TYR A 62 7.88 17.98 -11.18
CA TYR A 62 7.15 16.73 -11.34
C TYR A 62 5.75 16.83 -10.74
N GLY A 63 5.64 17.24 -9.47
CA GLY A 63 4.35 17.20 -8.78
C GLY A 63 3.27 18.17 -9.26
N TYR A 64 3.60 19.13 -10.14
CA TYR A 64 2.59 20.06 -10.68
C TYR A 64 1.59 19.40 -11.62
N LEU A 65 2.01 18.36 -12.37
CA LEU A 65 1.17 17.77 -13.41
C LEU A 65 0.13 16.80 -12.85
N ASP A 66 0.49 16.05 -11.81
CA ASP A 66 -0.31 14.91 -11.31
C ASP A 66 -0.56 15.00 -9.80
N PHE A 67 0.46 15.20 -8.96
CA PHE A 67 0.32 15.20 -7.51
C PHE A 67 -0.57 16.35 -7.00
N LEU A 68 -0.32 17.60 -7.42
CA LEU A 68 -1.07 18.76 -6.97
C LEU A 68 -2.56 18.70 -7.39
N PRO A 69 -2.89 18.37 -8.65
CA PRO A 69 -4.27 18.12 -9.06
C PRO A 69 -4.94 16.96 -8.28
N ALA A 70 -4.22 15.86 -8.02
CA ALA A 70 -4.74 14.75 -7.22
C ALA A 70 -5.11 15.19 -5.80
N MET A 71 -4.26 15.98 -5.14
CA MET A 71 -4.55 16.53 -3.80
C MET A 71 -5.80 17.41 -3.81
N ARG A 72 -5.97 18.26 -4.82
CA ARG A 72 -7.19 19.06 -4.96
C ARG A 72 -8.44 18.18 -5.11
N ASN A 73 -8.35 17.08 -5.84
CA ASN A 73 -9.46 16.16 -6.02
C ASN A 73 -9.84 15.45 -4.71
N PHE A 74 -8.88 15.10 -3.86
CA PHE A 74 -9.20 14.58 -2.52
C PHE A 74 -9.94 15.63 -1.65
N ASP A 75 -9.55 16.91 -1.71
CA ASP A 75 -10.30 17.98 -1.00
C ASP A 75 -11.77 18.05 -1.46
N LEU A 76 -12.01 17.90 -2.77
CA LEU A 76 -13.37 17.84 -3.33
C LEU A 76 -14.11 16.58 -2.88
N MET A 77 -13.46 15.42 -2.89
CA MET A 77 -14.05 14.17 -2.40
C MET A 77 -14.47 14.32 -0.93
N VAL A 78 -13.62 14.89 -0.08
CA VAL A 78 -13.96 15.15 1.34
C VAL A 78 -15.21 16.02 1.45
N ALA A 79 -15.33 17.09 0.67
CA ALA A 79 -16.51 17.95 0.66
C ALA A 79 -17.77 17.23 0.14
N ASN A 80 -17.63 16.36 -0.87
CA ASN A 80 -18.71 15.56 -1.42
C ASN A 80 -19.24 14.55 -0.38
N ARG A 81 -18.34 13.88 0.37
CA ARG A 81 -18.73 12.97 1.47
C ARG A 81 -19.40 13.75 2.59
N ASP A 82 -18.87 14.91 2.97
CA ASP A 82 -19.48 15.77 3.99
C ASP A 82 -20.94 16.13 3.64
N THR A 83 -21.17 16.53 2.39
CA THR A 83 -22.53 16.78 1.87
C THR A 83 -23.40 15.53 1.96
N ALA A 84 -22.88 14.37 1.58
CA ALA A 84 -23.59 13.09 1.63
C ALA A 84 -23.95 12.69 3.08
N ILE A 85 -23.04 12.90 4.04
CA ILE A 85 -23.25 12.67 5.48
C ILE A 85 -24.41 13.54 5.97
N HIS A 86 -24.36 14.85 5.72
CA HIS A 86 -25.42 15.77 6.14
C HIS A 86 -26.78 15.44 5.54
N LYS A 87 -26.83 15.07 4.25
CA LYS A 87 -28.08 14.61 3.60
C LYS A 87 -28.59 13.29 4.18
N THR A 88 -27.69 12.35 4.47
CA THR A 88 -28.05 11.06 5.07
C THR A 88 -28.68 11.26 6.45
N VAL A 89 -28.08 12.12 7.29
CA VAL A 89 -28.63 12.47 8.60
C VAL A 89 -29.97 13.18 8.47
N ALA A 90 -30.10 14.14 7.56
CA ALA A 90 -31.33 14.92 7.40
C ALA A 90 -32.51 14.10 6.87
N THR A 91 -32.25 13.10 6.02
CA THR A 91 -33.30 12.31 5.35
C THR A 91 -33.55 10.96 6.02
N GLY A 92 -32.63 10.48 6.86
CA GLY A 92 -32.65 9.14 7.43
C GLY A 92 -32.39 8.02 6.41
N LYS A 93 -31.97 8.36 5.18
CA LYS A 93 -31.66 7.39 4.11
C LYS A 93 -30.23 7.60 3.63
N LEU A 94 -29.50 6.51 3.38
CA LEU A 94 -28.15 6.59 2.84
C LEU A 94 -28.14 7.36 1.51
N VAL A 95 -27.32 8.40 1.47
CA VAL A 95 -27.00 9.16 0.25
C VAL A 95 -25.55 8.86 -0.11
N ASN A 96 -25.34 8.35 -1.33
CA ASN A 96 -23.99 8.10 -1.84
C ASN A 96 -23.27 9.43 -2.17
N PRO A 97 -21.95 9.52 -1.97
CA PRO A 97 -21.15 10.64 -2.49
C PRO A 97 -21.28 10.78 -4.00
N ASP A 98 -21.23 12.01 -4.49
CA ASP A 98 -21.22 12.34 -5.92
C ASP A 98 -19.90 13.01 -6.29
N ASP A 99 -19.06 12.31 -7.04
CA ASP A 99 -17.74 12.75 -7.51
C ASP A 99 -17.74 13.19 -8.98
N SER A 100 -18.91 13.41 -9.58
CA SER A 100 -19.00 13.90 -10.96
C SER A 100 -18.38 15.29 -11.16
N ASN A 101 -18.13 16.02 -10.07
CA ASN A 101 -17.49 17.34 -10.07
C ASN A 101 -15.95 17.29 -10.05
N LEU A 102 -15.32 16.11 -9.98
CA LEU A 102 -13.87 15.99 -9.95
C LEU A 102 -13.26 16.39 -11.32
N PRO A 103 -12.32 17.36 -11.35
CA PRO A 103 -11.50 17.61 -12.53
C PRO A 103 -10.80 16.33 -13.00
N LYS A 104 -10.75 16.13 -14.31
CA LYS A 104 -9.92 15.06 -14.90
C LYS A 104 -8.45 15.37 -14.64
N LEU A 105 -7.70 14.34 -14.24
CA LEU A 105 -6.26 14.41 -14.20
C LEU A 105 -5.73 14.26 -15.63
N ASP A 106 -4.75 15.08 -15.98
CA ASP A 106 -4.10 14.99 -17.28
C ASP A 106 -3.31 13.68 -17.36
N ASP A 107 -3.22 13.10 -18.56
CA ASP A 107 -2.38 11.93 -18.78
C ASP A 107 -0.92 12.29 -18.52
N VAL A 108 -0.27 11.55 -17.61
CA VAL A 108 1.16 11.71 -17.38
C VAL A 108 1.90 11.17 -18.59
N LEU A 109 2.58 12.04 -19.33
CA LEU A 109 3.48 11.61 -20.40
C LEU A 109 4.55 10.68 -19.80
N LEU A 110 4.59 9.43 -20.25
CA LEU A 110 5.59 8.44 -19.84
C LEU A 110 6.99 9.08 -19.83
N SER A 111 7.68 8.97 -18.70
CA SER A 111 9.03 9.49 -18.54
C SER A 111 9.96 8.79 -19.53
N ARG A 112 10.50 9.59 -20.46
CA ARG A 112 11.52 9.26 -21.46
C ARG A 112 11.17 8.03 -22.31
N GLY A 113 10.97 8.24 -23.62
CA GLY A 113 11.01 7.18 -24.65
C GLY A 113 12.38 6.48 -24.81
N ALA A 114 13.13 6.34 -23.71
CA ALA A 114 14.42 5.69 -23.62
C ALA A 114 14.29 4.18 -23.34
N ASN A 115 13.21 3.73 -22.69
CA ASN A 115 13.03 2.31 -22.38
C ASN A 115 12.28 1.63 -23.53
N LYS A 116 13.02 0.86 -24.33
CA LYS A 116 12.42 -0.10 -25.26
C LYS A 116 12.05 -1.33 -24.45
N PHE A 117 10.75 -1.55 -24.27
CA PHE A 117 10.24 -2.80 -23.71
C PHE A 117 10.68 -3.97 -24.60
N LEU A 118 11.31 -4.96 -24.00
CA LEU A 118 11.73 -6.20 -24.65
C LEU A 118 10.91 -7.34 -24.06
N SER A 119 10.60 -8.34 -24.89
CA SER A 119 10.07 -9.61 -24.37
C SER A 119 11.13 -10.30 -23.52
N PRO A 120 10.78 -11.18 -22.56
CA PRO A 120 11.75 -11.93 -21.78
C PRO A 120 12.78 -12.68 -22.65
N ALA A 121 12.33 -13.21 -23.80
CA ALA A 121 13.20 -13.89 -24.76
C ALA A 121 14.20 -12.95 -25.44
N ASP A 122 13.82 -11.69 -25.69
CA ASP A 122 14.71 -10.70 -26.29
C ASP A 122 15.65 -10.06 -25.25
N GLU A 123 15.21 -9.89 -24.00
CA GLU A 123 16.09 -9.50 -22.89
C GLU A 123 17.18 -10.53 -22.64
N LEU A 124 16.83 -11.81 -22.62
CA LEU A 124 17.79 -12.90 -22.43
C LEU A 124 18.88 -12.90 -23.51
N LYS A 125 18.52 -12.61 -24.78
CA LYS A 125 19.50 -12.47 -25.88
C LYS A 125 20.44 -11.27 -25.70
N ALA A 126 20.04 -10.26 -24.93
CA ALA A 126 20.85 -9.08 -24.67
C ALA A 126 21.88 -9.31 -23.53
N PHE A 127 21.72 -10.35 -22.72
CA PHE A 127 22.65 -10.67 -21.64
C PHE A 127 23.98 -11.20 -22.17
N LYS A 128 25.06 -10.84 -21.47
CA LYS A 128 26.39 -11.43 -21.65
C LYS A 128 26.64 -12.36 -20.48
N ILE A 129 26.45 -13.66 -20.71
CA ILE A 129 26.48 -14.68 -19.66
C ILE A 129 27.89 -15.30 -19.63
N ASP A 130 28.48 -15.37 -18.44
CA ASP A 130 29.74 -16.10 -18.22
C ASP A 130 29.47 -17.60 -18.44
N PRO A 131 30.34 -18.35 -19.17
CA PRO A 131 30.09 -19.75 -19.54
C PRO A 131 29.86 -20.72 -18.37
N ARG A 132 30.15 -20.32 -17.12
CA ARG A 132 29.88 -21.12 -15.92
C ARG A 132 28.43 -21.04 -15.44
N PHE A 133 27.63 -20.14 -16.00
CA PHE A 133 26.26 -19.89 -15.57
C PHE A 133 25.28 -20.11 -16.72
N GLU A 134 24.09 -20.55 -16.36
CA GLU A 134 22.90 -20.52 -17.21
C GLU A 134 21.94 -19.48 -16.63
N VAL A 135 21.20 -18.80 -17.51
CA VAL A 135 20.17 -17.85 -17.12
C VAL A 135 18.88 -18.23 -17.83
N ASN A 136 17.81 -18.34 -17.07
CA ASN A 136 16.46 -18.53 -17.57
C ASN A 136 15.51 -17.50 -16.96
N CYS A 137 14.40 -17.24 -17.64
CA CYS A 137 13.30 -16.47 -17.06
C CYS A 137 12.48 -17.42 -16.16
N PHE A 138 12.51 -17.18 -14.85
CA PHE A 138 11.74 -17.96 -13.88
C PHE A 138 10.26 -17.58 -13.90
N ALA A 139 9.95 -16.28 -14.01
CA ALA A 139 8.59 -15.75 -14.11
C ALA A 139 8.60 -14.44 -14.90
N SER A 140 7.51 -14.16 -15.62
CA SER A 140 7.27 -12.91 -16.35
C SER A 140 5.90 -12.33 -16.01
N GLU A 141 5.74 -11.01 -16.12
CA GLU A 141 4.42 -10.36 -16.04
C GLU A 141 3.50 -10.78 -17.19
N GLU A 142 4.08 -11.30 -18.29
CA GLU A 142 3.33 -11.94 -19.38
C GLU A 142 2.66 -13.25 -18.94
N ASP A 143 3.28 -13.99 -18.02
CA ASP A 143 2.76 -15.27 -17.49
C ASP A 143 1.84 -15.04 -16.29
N PHE A 144 2.20 -14.08 -15.42
CA PHE A 144 1.51 -13.78 -14.18
C PHE A 144 1.18 -12.28 -14.07
N PRO A 145 -0.05 -11.87 -14.44
CA PRO A 145 -0.49 -10.47 -14.34
C PRO A 145 -0.37 -9.88 -12.93
N GLU A 146 -0.40 -10.72 -11.89
CA GLU A 146 -0.23 -10.31 -10.50
C GLU A 146 1.19 -9.83 -10.16
N MET A 147 2.19 -10.14 -10.99
CA MET A 147 3.61 -9.77 -10.80
C MET A 147 3.94 -8.34 -11.29
N ALA A 148 2.95 -7.55 -11.69
CA ALA A 148 3.16 -6.20 -12.21
C ALA A 148 4.02 -5.32 -11.27
N CYS A 149 5.07 -4.70 -11.81
CA CYS A 149 5.98 -3.81 -11.06
C CYS A 149 6.56 -4.49 -9.79
N PRO A 150 7.37 -5.57 -9.93
CA PRO A 150 7.97 -6.26 -8.79
C PRO A 150 9.04 -5.38 -8.12
N ILE A 151 9.10 -5.39 -6.79
CA ILE A 151 10.03 -4.56 -5.99
C ILE A 151 11.05 -5.40 -5.22
N GLN A 152 10.58 -6.23 -4.28
CA GLN A 152 11.44 -7.07 -3.45
C GLN A 152 11.10 -8.53 -3.69
N MET A 153 12.10 -9.41 -3.59
CA MET A 153 11.90 -10.85 -3.66
C MET A 153 12.69 -11.64 -2.61
N ARG A 154 12.14 -12.78 -2.18
CA ARG A 154 12.72 -13.70 -1.20
C ARG A 154 12.31 -15.14 -1.49
N TRP A 155 13.23 -16.09 -1.33
CA TRP A 155 12.89 -17.51 -1.35
C TRP A 155 12.53 -17.99 0.05
N ASP A 156 11.46 -18.78 0.18
CA ASP A 156 11.14 -19.42 1.44
C ASP A 156 11.81 -20.80 1.59
N LYS A 157 11.65 -21.40 2.77
CA LYS A 157 12.20 -22.73 3.11
C LYS A 157 11.64 -23.88 2.26
N HIS A 158 10.57 -23.65 1.50
CA HIS A 158 9.94 -24.60 0.60
C HIS A 158 10.39 -24.41 -0.85
N GLY A 159 11.28 -23.45 -1.12
CA GLY A 159 11.73 -23.15 -2.48
C GLY A 159 10.71 -22.36 -3.30
N ARG A 160 9.78 -21.64 -2.65
CA ARG A 160 8.83 -20.75 -3.33
C ARG A 160 9.37 -19.32 -3.34
N LEU A 161 9.17 -18.60 -4.46
CA LEU A 161 9.61 -17.22 -4.60
C LEU A 161 8.50 -16.26 -4.19
N TRP A 162 8.73 -15.50 -3.13
CA TRP A 162 7.85 -14.43 -2.68
C TRP A 162 8.25 -13.12 -3.34
N VAL A 163 7.29 -12.35 -3.83
CA VAL A 163 7.53 -11.09 -4.54
C VAL A 163 6.55 -10.04 -4.05
N SER A 164 7.03 -8.86 -3.65
CA SER A 164 6.17 -7.69 -3.46
C SER A 164 6.00 -6.93 -4.76
N THR A 165 4.79 -6.48 -5.04
CA THR A 165 4.41 -5.84 -6.30
C THR A 165 3.73 -4.51 -5.99
N SER A 166 4.00 -3.46 -6.78
CA SER A 166 3.39 -2.15 -6.53
C SER A 166 2.90 -1.45 -7.79
N VAL A 167 1.58 -1.40 -7.90
CA VAL A 167 0.87 -0.61 -8.92
C VAL A 167 0.28 0.68 -8.31
N THR A 168 0.25 0.75 -6.98
CA THR A 168 -0.14 1.95 -6.21
C THR A 168 0.97 2.99 -6.21
N TYR A 169 2.22 2.58 -6.44
CA TYR A 169 3.34 3.51 -6.56
C TYR A 169 3.09 4.57 -7.67
N PRO A 170 3.38 5.85 -7.44
CA PRO A 170 4.07 6.42 -6.28
C PRO A 170 3.14 6.83 -5.12
N HIS A 171 1.82 6.89 -5.32
CA HIS A 171 0.86 7.17 -4.25
C HIS A 171 -0.57 6.78 -4.67
N VAL A 172 -1.51 6.81 -3.72
CA VAL A 172 -2.94 6.62 -4.03
C VAL A 172 -3.49 7.83 -4.77
N TYR A 173 -4.09 7.59 -5.94
CA TYR A 173 -4.84 8.61 -6.68
C TYR A 173 -6.32 8.66 -6.26
N PRO A 174 -6.99 9.82 -6.41
CA PRO A 174 -8.42 9.97 -6.15
C PRO A 174 -9.29 8.91 -6.84
N GLY A 175 -10.21 8.31 -6.08
CA GLY A 175 -11.07 7.23 -6.57
C GLY A 175 -10.41 5.84 -6.60
N GLN A 176 -9.14 5.75 -6.22
CA GLN A 176 -8.40 4.49 -6.07
C GLN A 176 -8.18 4.17 -4.58
N LYS A 177 -7.70 2.96 -4.34
CA LYS A 177 -7.25 2.48 -3.02
C LYS A 177 -5.92 1.73 -3.21
N PRO A 178 -5.09 1.61 -2.16
CA PRO A 178 -3.98 0.69 -2.17
C PRO A 178 -4.44 -0.70 -2.61
N CYS A 179 -3.72 -1.31 -3.54
CA CYS A 179 -4.03 -2.64 -4.06
C CYS A 179 -2.79 -3.45 -4.38
N ASP A 180 -1.67 -3.08 -3.74
CA ASP A 180 -0.40 -3.75 -3.88
C ASP A 180 -0.44 -5.11 -3.18
N LYS A 181 0.45 -6.01 -3.60
CA LYS A 181 0.38 -7.41 -3.23
C LYS A 181 1.73 -7.95 -2.79
N ILE A 182 1.67 -9.04 -2.02
CA ILE A 182 2.75 -10.01 -1.93
C ILE A 182 2.23 -11.30 -2.57
N ILE A 183 2.93 -11.76 -3.61
CA ILE A 183 2.61 -12.98 -4.34
C ILE A 183 3.64 -14.06 -4.05
N ILE A 184 3.24 -15.31 -4.22
CA ILE A 184 4.09 -16.49 -4.13
C ILE A 184 4.08 -17.19 -5.49
N LEU A 185 5.26 -17.36 -6.08
CA LEU A 185 5.51 -18.05 -7.33
C LEU A 185 6.15 -19.41 -7.03
N GLU A 186 5.60 -20.45 -7.63
CA GLU A 186 6.03 -21.83 -7.41
C GLU A 186 6.32 -22.50 -8.76
N ASP A 187 7.43 -23.24 -8.80
CA ASP A 187 7.75 -24.20 -9.86
C ASP A 187 7.35 -25.59 -9.33
N THR A 188 6.18 -26.08 -9.74
CA THR A 188 5.64 -27.35 -9.22
C THR A 188 6.14 -28.56 -10.00
N ASN A 189 6.74 -28.35 -11.19
CA ASN A 189 7.26 -29.39 -12.05
C ASN A 189 8.80 -29.50 -12.05
N GLN A 190 9.50 -28.57 -11.37
CA GLN A 190 10.95 -28.47 -11.23
C GLN A 190 11.70 -28.27 -12.55
N ASP A 191 11.10 -27.56 -13.51
CA ASP A 191 11.73 -27.23 -14.81
C ASP A 191 12.51 -25.91 -14.80
N GLY A 192 12.56 -25.24 -13.65
CA GLY A 192 13.21 -23.95 -13.46
C GLY A 192 12.31 -22.76 -13.80
N LYS A 193 11.01 -22.96 -14.03
CA LYS A 193 10.04 -21.89 -14.28
C LYS A 193 8.86 -22.01 -13.33
N ALA A 194 8.38 -20.87 -12.85
CA ALA A 194 7.14 -20.83 -12.10
C ALA A 194 5.97 -21.23 -13.02
N ASP A 195 5.12 -22.12 -12.52
CA ASP A 195 3.88 -22.56 -13.17
C ASP A 195 2.63 -22.21 -12.34
N LYS A 196 2.83 -21.68 -11.13
CA LYS A 196 1.76 -21.27 -10.22
C LYS A 196 2.07 -19.94 -9.56
N CYS A 197 1.06 -19.07 -9.51
CA CYS A 197 1.07 -17.80 -8.78
C CYS A 197 -0.08 -17.77 -7.78
N THR A 198 0.21 -17.40 -6.54
CA THR A 198 -0.78 -17.19 -5.47
C THR A 198 -0.63 -15.77 -4.94
N THR A 199 -1.71 -14.98 -4.92
CA THR A 199 -1.73 -13.74 -4.14
C THR A 199 -1.86 -14.11 -2.67
N TRP A 200 -0.80 -13.93 -1.89
CA TRP A 200 -0.76 -14.28 -0.47
C TRP A 200 -1.29 -13.13 0.40
N ALA A 201 -0.88 -11.89 0.10
CA ALA A 201 -1.45 -10.68 0.70
C ALA A 201 -1.82 -9.67 -0.39
N ASP A 202 -2.90 -8.92 -0.13
CA ASP A 202 -3.35 -7.77 -0.92
C ASP A 202 -3.68 -6.58 0.00
N ASP A 203 -4.21 -5.50 -0.58
CA ASP A 203 -4.55 -4.26 0.13
C ASP A 203 -3.34 -3.68 0.89
N LEU A 204 -2.14 -3.87 0.32
CA LEU A 204 -0.90 -3.32 0.84
C LEU A 204 -0.69 -1.91 0.29
N HIS A 205 0.02 -1.07 1.04
CA HIS A 205 0.35 0.29 0.63
C HIS A 205 1.85 0.42 0.35
N ILE A 206 2.22 0.26 -0.92
CA ILE A 206 3.59 0.43 -1.44
C ILE A 206 4.60 -0.44 -0.65
N PRO A 207 4.52 -1.78 -0.78
CA PRO A 207 5.34 -2.75 -0.05
C PRO A 207 6.78 -2.82 -0.57
N LEU A 208 7.57 -1.83 -0.16
CA LEU A 208 8.92 -1.55 -0.66
C LEU A 208 9.99 -2.56 -0.22
N SER A 209 9.75 -3.26 0.88
CA SER A 209 10.57 -4.38 1.32
C SER A 209 9.77 -5.28 2.24
N PHE A 210 10.16 -6.54 2.30
CA PHE A 210 9.68 -7.47 3.30
C PHE A 210 10.74 -8.52 3.63
N VAL A 211 10.56 -9.20 4.75
CA VAL A 211 11.30 -10.41 5.11
C VAL A 211 10.35 -11.44 5.70
N LEU A 212 10.59 -12.71 5.41
CA LEU A 212 9.83 -13.83 5.98
C LEU A 212 10.14 -13.93 7.49
N ASP A 213 9.12 -14.19 8.31
CA ASP A 213 9.27 -14.36 9.76
C ASP A 213 9.71 -15.77 10.19
N GLY A 214 9.77 -16.71 9.23
CA GLY A 214 10.12 -18.13 9.44
C GLY A 214 8.93 -19.05 9.76
N ASN A 215 7.78 -18.47 10.12
CA ASN A 215 6.56 -19.14 10.55
C ASN A 215 5.41 -19.03 9.54
N GLY A 216 5.65 -18.44 8.37
CA GLY A 216 4.64 -18.30 7.31
C GLY A 216 4.05 -16.90 7.20
N GLY A 217 4.53 -15.95 8.02
CA GLY A 217 4.23 -14.53 7.90
C GLY A 217 5.41 -13.72 7.36
N VAL A 218 5.21 -12.40 7.26
CA VAL A 218 6.22 -11.46 6.81
C VAL A 218 6.23 -10.19 7.66
N PHE A 219 7.41 -9.64 7.91
CA PHE A 219 7.54 -8.23 8.26
C PHE A 219 7.62 -7.42 6.96
N CYS A 220 6.74 -6.44 6.80
CA CYS A 220 6.61 -5.65 5.58
C CYS A 220 6.79 -4.16 5.88
N SER A 221 7.39 -3.45 4.94
CA SER A 221 7.29 -1.99 4.88
C SER A 221 5.94 -1.61 4.29
N GLU A 222 5.11 -0.88 5.04
CA GLU A 222 3.86 -0.28 4.57
C GLU A 222 3.79 1.16 5.11
N GLU A 223 4.53 2.08 4.49
CA GLU A 223 4.72 3.45 5.01
C GLU A 223 3.41 4.10 5.50
N PRO A 224 3.40 4.75 6.68
CA PRO A 224 4.51 5.02 7.61
C PRO A 224 4.81 3.89 8.61
N HIS A 225 4.45 2.65 8.27
CA HIS A 225 4.44 1.52 9.19
C HIS A 225 5.47 0.44 8.83
N LEU A 226 5.99 -0.21 9.86
CA LEU A 226 6.48 -1.59 9.78
C LEU A 226 5.34 -2.48 10.25
N THR A 227 4.84 -3.34 9.36
CA THR A 227 3.73 -4.27 9.68
C THR A 227 4.23 -5.70 9.79
N HIS A 228 3.62 -6.48 10.69
CA HIS A 228 3.72 -7.93 10.70
C HIS A 228 2.42 -8.49 10.13
N LEU A 229 2.56 -9.23 9.04
CA LEU A 229 1.48 -9.83 8.29
C LEU A 229 1.54 -11.34 8.50
N THR A 230 0.43 -11.96 8.89
CA THR A 230 0.38 -13.40 9.17
C THR A 230 -0.86 -14.04 8.57
N ASP A 231 -0.74 -15.34 8.32
CA ASP A 231 -1.83 -16.26 8.02
C ASP A 231 -2.13 -17.05 9.31
N THR A 232 -3.23 -16.75 9.98
CA THR A 232 -3.54 -17.31 11.30
C THR A 232 -4.35 -18.60 11.25
N ASP A 233 -4.96 -18.93 10.12
CA ASP A 233 -5.76 -20.15 9.93
C ASP A 233 -5.09 -21.20 9.02
N GLY A 234 -3.99 -20.84 8.35
CA GLY A 234 -3.16 -21.71 7.53
C GLY A 234 -3.74 -21.99 6.14
N ASP A 235 -4.65 -21.15 5.64
CA ASP A 235 -5.25 -21.31 4.30
C ASP A 235 -4.33 -20.85 3.14
N GLY A 236 -3.17 -20.30 3.46
CA GLY A 236 -2.21 -19.77 2.51
C GLY A 236 -2.47 -18.33 2.11
N LYS A 237 -3.24 -17.57 2.90
CA LYS A 237 -3.48 -16.14 2.74
C LYS A 237 -3.31 -15.38 4.04
N MET A 238 -2.82 -14.16 3.91
CA MET A 238 -2.76 -13.22 5.02
C MET A 238 -4.17 -12.84 5.47
N ASP A 239 -4.45 -13.00 6.76
CA ASP A 239 -5.72 -12.67 7.41
C ASP A 239 -5.53 -11.72 8.61
N HIS A 240 -4.27 -11.47 9.02
CA HIS A 240 -3.94 -10.64 10.15
C HIS A 240 -2.80 -9.66 9.84
N ARG A 241 -3.00 -8.41 10.25
CA ARG A 241 -2.07 -7.29 10.08
C ARG A 241 -1.86 -6.57 11.40
N GLU A 242 -0.67 -6.64 11.94
CA GLU A 242 -0.23 -5.89 13.11
C GLU A 242 0.71 -4.75 12.68
N ILE A 243 0.57 -3.56 13.27
CA ILE A 243 1.57 -2.49 13.10
C ILE A 243 2.55 -2.65 14.26
N VAL A 244 3.80 -2.94 13.96
CA VAL A 244 4.86 -3.13 14.96
C VAL A 244 5.49 -1.79 15.32
N PHE A 245 5.82 -1.01 14.28
CA PHE A 245 6.31 0.34 14.42
C PHE A 245 5.56 1.27 13.48
N THR A 246 5.38 2.52 13.91
CA THR A 246 4.80 3.59 13.11
C THR A 246 5.67 4.84 13.21
N GLY A 247 5.43 5.81 12.32
CA GLY A 247 6.09 7.12 12.38
C GLY A 247 7.37 7.21 11.55
N PHE A 248 7.59 6.26 10.64
CA PHE A 248 8.60 6.43 9.58
C PHE A 248 8.23 7.60 8.66
N GLY A 249 9.25 8.25 8.10
CA GLY A 249 9.06 9.33 7.15
C GLY A 249 8.43 8.80 5.85
N CYS A 250 7.63 9.65 5.20
CA CYS A 250 6.91 9.32 3.96
C CYS A 250 7.14 10.38 2.88
N GLU A 251 8.21 11.16 3.02
CA GLU A 251 8.46 12.31 2.17
C GLU A 251 8.81 11.90 0.74
N ASP A 252 9.52 10.78 0.55
CA ASP A 252 9.80 10.20 -0.76
C ASP A 252 9.75 8.66 -0.69
N SER A 253 8.70 8.07 -1.27
CA SER A 253 8.47 6.62 -1.26
C SER A 253 9.54 5.83 -2.02
N HIS A 254 10.44 6.48 -2.78
CA HIS A 254 11.54 5.75 -3.43
C HIS A 254 12.62 5.30 -2.44
N HIS A 255 12.69 5.95 -1.28
CA HIS A 255 13.79 5.83 -0.34
C HIS A 255 13.30 5.55 1.10
N ALA A 256 12.10 5.00 1.19
CA ALA A 256 11.40 4.59 2.38
C ALA A 256 12.15 3.61 3.30
N LEU A 257 11.42 3.13 4.30
CA LEU A 257 11.73 1.91 5.02
C LEU A 257 11.98 0.73 4.03
N HIS A 258 13.21 0.23 3.98
CA HIS A 258 13.70 -0.72 2.99
C HIS A 258 14.71 -1.74 3.57
N ASP A 259 15.07 -2.71 2.72
CA ASP A 259 16.15 -3.69 2.93
C ASP A 259 16.05 -4.50 4.23
N PHE A 260 14.91 -5.18 4.39
CA PHE A 260 14.68 -6.00 5.58
C PHE A 260 15.52 -7.28 5.50
N THR A 261 16.26 -7.57 6.58
CA THR A 261 17.07 -8.78 6.68
C THR A 261 17.25 -9.22 8.13
N TRP A 262 17.29 -10.53 8.34
CA TRP A 262 17.65 -11.10 9.63
C TRP A 262 19.15 -11.19 9.79
N THR A 263 19.66 -10.82 10.96
CA THR A 263 21.04 -11.15 11.34
C THR A 263 21.13 -12.61 11.76
N PRO A 264 22.33 -13.23 11.71
CA PRO A 264 22.53 -14.56 12.29
C PRO A 264 22.20 -14.64 13.79
N GLY A 265 22.15 -13.50 14.49
CA GLY A 265 21.77 -13.41 15.91
C GLY A 265 20.27 -13.38 16.15
N GLY A 266 19.44 -13.28 15.11
CA GLY A 266 17.98 -13.17 15.21
C GLY A 266 17.45 -11.74 15.31
N ASP A 267 18.28 -10.73 15.11
CA ASP A 267 17.83 -9.34 15.05
C ASP A 267 17.29 -9.01 13.64
N LEU A 268 16.21 -8.24 13.58
CA LEU A 268 15.71 -7.69 12.32
C LEU A 268 16.42 -6.36 12.03
N LEU A 269 17.15 -6.30 10.92
CA LEU A 269 17.69 -5.06 10.38
C LEU A 269 16.79 -4.54 9.26
N PHE A 270 16.61 -3.23 9.25
CA PHE A 270 16.01 -2.48 8.17
C PHE A 270 16.73 -1.15 8.02
N ARG A 271 16.61 -0.52 6.86
CA ARG A 271 17.24 0.76 6.53
C ARG A 271 16.19 1.77 6.14
N GLU A 272 16.43 3.02 6.49
CA GLU A 272 15.67 4.17 6.02
C GLU A 272 16.65 5.22 5.52
N SER A 273 16.23 6.02 4.55
CA SER A 273 17.09 7.04 3.98
C SER A 273 17.27 8.27 4.85
N ILE A 274 18.39 8.95 4.65
CA ILE A 274 18.89 10.05 5.49
C ILE A 274 18.09 11.36 5.41
N PHE A 275 17.14 11.49 4.48
CA PHE A 275 16.36 12.72 4.30
C PHE A 275 14.94 12.63 4.86
N HIS A 276 14.52 11.46 5.34
CA HIS A 276 13.23 11.26 6.02
C HIS A 276 13.28 11.77 7.45
N ASN A 277 12.17 12.37 7.89
CA ASN A 277 12.01 12.85 9.25
C ASN A 277 11.14 11.88 10.03
N SER A 278 11.79 10.87 10.62
CA SER A 278 11.10 9.79 11.33
C SER A 278 10.97 10.09 12.82
N GLN A 279 9.77 9.84 13.34
CA GLN A 279 9.44 9.87 14.76
C GLN A 279 8.83 8.52 15.12
N THR A 280 9.69 7.52 15.27
CA THR A 280 9.25 6.14 15.39
C THR A 280 8.79 5.80 16.80
N GLU A 281 7.66 5.10 16.89
CA GLU A 281 7.12 4.54 18.12
C GLU A 281 6.53 3.15 17.87
N THR A 282 6.44 2.35 18.94
CA THR A 282 5.65 1.12 18.93
C THR A 282 4.17 1.47 18.90
N ALA A 283 3.39 0.81 18.05
CA ALA A 283 1.97 1.09 17.90
C ALA A 283 1.07 0.37 18.92
#